data_AF-A0A1Q8YI37-F1
#
_entry.id   AF-A0A1Q8YI37-F1
#
_cell.length_a   1.000
_cell.length_b   1.000
_cell.length_c   1.000
_cell.angle_alpha   90.00
_cell.angle_beta   90.00
_cell.angle_gamma   90.00
#
_symmetry.space_group_name_H-M   'P 1'
#
loop_
_entity.id
_entity.type
_entity.pdbx_description
1 polymer ?
#
loop_
_entity_poly.entity_id
_entity_poly.type
_entity_poly.pdbx_seq_one_letter_code
_entity_poly.pdbx_strand_id
1 'polypeptide(L)'
;MQRAWHHPLPNFVLSAAIQRAVTLKGLSLEHHEALVLARRARATATNPHSDTARAQRHHLLERWAQQFAPHFALEEQTLFPALARAGHTEVAAEALMQHVALRELVARLRQDDALALAAWGDALDIHVRFEECTVFPLAQAVLDPA
;
A
#
# COMPACT_ATOMS: atom_id res chain seq x y z
N MET A 1 -56.98 14.01 -15.35
CA MET A 1 -55.75 14.74 -14.94
C MET A 1 -55.53 14.53 -13.45
N GLN A 2 -54.52 13.76 -13.06
CA GLN A 2 -53.65 13.97 -11.87
C GLN A 2 -52.67 12.80 -11.79
N ARG A 3 -51.38 13.14 -11.81
CA ARG A 3 -50.24 12.24 -11.96
C ARG A 3 -49.83 11.70 -10.59
N ALA A 4 -49.53 10.41 -10.52
CA ALA A 4 -48.91 9.77 -9.38
C ALA A 4 -47.47 10.30 -9.19
N TRP A 5 -47.11 10.56 -7.94
CA TRP A 5 -45.80 11.03 -7.52
C TRP A 5 -44.80 9.87 -7.57
N HIS A 6 -43.79 9.96 -8.44
CA HIS A 6 -42.57 9.18 -8.32
C HIS A 6 -41.60 9.95 -7.43
N HIS A 7 -41.29 9.42 -6.25
CA HIS A 7 -40.12 9.84 -5.48
C HIS A 7 -38.85 9.34 -6.19
N PRO A 8 -37.87 10.18 -6.53
CA PRO A 8 -36.56 9.70 -6.93
C PRO A 8 -35.83 9.18 -5.68
N LEU A 9 -35.24 7.98 -5.79
CA LEU A 9 -34.25 7.52 -4.81
C LEU A 9 -33.05 8.48 -4.85
N PRO A 10 -32.49 8.89 -3.69
CA PRO A 10 -31.40 9.86 -3.65
C PRO A 10 -30.13 9.31 -4.30
N ASN A 11 -29.55 10.11 -5.18
CA ASN A 11 -28.41 9.83 -6.06
C ASN A 11 -27.04 9.72 -5.33
N PHE A 12 -27.00 9.36 -4.05
CA PHE A 12 -25.78 9.34 -3.24
C PHE A 12 -25.06 7.98 -3.18
N VAL A 13 -25.72 6.88 -3.57
CA VAL A 13 -25.18 5.52 -3.42
C VAL A 13 -24.27 5.10 -4.61
N LEU A 14 -24.44 5.71 -5.79
CA LEU A 14 -23.67 5.36 -7.00
C LEU A 14 -22.26 5.96 -7.06
N SER A 15 -21.94 6.98 -6.26
CA SER A 15 -20.64 7.69 -6.34
C SER A 15 -19.52 6.96 -5.61
N ALA A 16 -19.80 6.33 -4.46
CA ALA A 16 -18.77 5.69 -3.66
C ALA A 16 -18.30 4.35 -4.25
N ALA A 17 -19.19 3.56 -4.87
CA ALA A 17 -18.79 2.28 -5.49
C ALA A 17 -17.87 2.47 -6.71
N ILE A 18 -18.10 3.51 -7.52
CA ILE A 18 -17.26 3.84 -8.69
C ILE A 18 -15.91 4.45 -8.26
N GLN A 19 -15.86 5.25 -7.19
CA GLN A 19 -14.57 5.66 -6.60
C GLN A 19 -13.80 4.49 -5.95
N ARG A 20 -14.50 3.41 -5.54
CA ARG A 20 -13.94 2.23 -4.86
C ARG A 20 -13.29 1.20 -5.79
N ALA A 21 -13.92 0.88 -6.92
CA ALA A 21 -13.29 0.07 -7.96
C ALA A 21 -12.06 0.76 -8.59
N VAL A 22 -12.03 2.10 -8.53
CA VAL A 22 -10.89 2.92 -8.98
C VAL A 22 -9.77 2.98 -7.92
N THR A 23 -10.08 2.89 -6.61
CA THR A 23 -9.06 2.87 -5.55
C THR A 23 -8.33 1.53 -5.48
N LEU A 24 -9.03 0.38 -5.53
CA LEU A 24 -8.34 -0.93 -5.58
C LEU A 24 -7.50 -1.11 -6.85
N LYS A 25 -8.00 -0.70 -8.02
CA LYS A 25 -7.19 -0.72 -9.26
C LYS A 25 -6.04 0.28 -9.25
N GLY A 26 -6.21 1.43 -8.61
CA GLY A 26 -5.14 2.41 -8.39
C GLY A 26 -4.03 1.83 -7.51
N LEU A 27 -4.40 1.13 -6.43
CA LEU A 27 -3.48 0.43 -5.53
C LEU A 27 -2.67 -0.65 -6.28
N SER A 28 -3.30 -1.43 -7.16
CA SER A 28 -2.59 -2.44 -7.95
C SER A 28 -1.56 -1.87 -8.94
N LEU A 29 -1.78 -0.66 -9.48
CA LEU A 29 -0.78 0.01 -10.33
C LEU A 29 0.41 0.51 -9.49
N GLU A 30 0.14 1.12 -8.34
CA GLU A 30 1.17 1.54 -7.40
C GLU A 30 2.00 0.36 -6.89
N HIS A 31 1.37 -0.80 -6.70
CA HIS A 31 2.03 -2.06 -6.33
C HIS A 31 2.91 -2.64 -7.44
N HIS A 32 2.53 -2.50 -8.71
CA HIS A 32 3.41 -2.89 -9.80
C HIS A 32 4.73 -2.08 -9.77
N GLU A 33 4.62 -0.76 -9.62
CA GLU A 33 5.79 0.12 -9.51
C GLU A 33 6.62 -0.19 -8.27
N ALA A 34 5.96 -0.47 -7.14
CA ALA A 34 6.60 -0.89 -5.91
C ALA A 34 7.44 -2.16 -6.11
N LEU A 35 6.88 -3.19 -6.75
CA LEU A 35 7.60 -4.44 -7.03
C LEU A 35 8.79 -4.26 -7.98
N VAL A 36 8.70 -3.33 -8.95
CA VAL A 36 9.85 -2.97 -9.79
C VAL A 36 10.97 -2.35 -8.95
N LEU A 37 10.62 -1.42 -8.05
CA LEU A 37 11.60 -0.79 -7.16
C LEU A 37 12.21 -1.79 -6.17
N ALA A 38 11.39 -2.65 -5.58
CA ALA A 38 11.82 -3.75 -4.71
C ALA A 38 12.85 -4.66 -5.38
N ARG A 39 12.57 -5.11 -6.61
CA ARG A 39 13.52 -5.92 -7.40
C ARG A 39 14.83 -5.19 -7.66
N ARG A 40 14.79 -3.90 -8.02
CA ARG A 40 15.99 -3.08 -8.24
C ARG A 40 16.81 -2.93 -6.96
N ALA A 41 16.15 -2.68 -5.83
CA ALA A 41 16.80 -2.57 -4.54
C ALA A 41 17.51 -3.88 -4.14
N ARG A 42 16.85 -5.03 -4.28
CA ARG A 42 17.43 -6.36 -4.03
C ARG A 42 18.65 -6.65 -4.91
N ALA A 43 18.62 -6.26 -6.18
CA ALA A 43 19.73 -6.47 -7.10
C ALA A 43 21.03 -5.77 -6.67
N THR A 44 20.96 -4.79 -5.77
CA THR A 44 22.15 -4.10 -5.22
C THR A 44 22.90 -4.88 -4.15
N ALA A 45 22.32 -5.97 -3.62
CA ALA A 45 22.91 -6.77 -2.54
C ALA A 45 24.32 -7.29 -2.85
N THR A 46 24.61 -7.56 -4.12
CA THR A 46 25.92 -8.05 -4.58
C THR A 46 27.02 -6.98 -4.52
N ASN A 47 26.66 -5.70 -4.62
CA ASN A 47 27.58 -4.58 -4.48
C ASN A 47 26.88 -3.35 -3.85
N PRO A 48 26.65 -3.36 -2.53
CA PRO A 48 25.85 -2.35 -1.83
C PRO A 48 26.45 -0.93 -1.86
N HIS A 49 27.76 -0.81 -2.08
CA HIS A 49 28.47 0.48 -2.07
C HIS A 49 28.74 1.04 -3.48
N SER A 50 28.27 0.36 -4.53
CA SER A 50 28.37 0.82 -5.91
C SER A 50 27.64 2.15 -6.14
N ASP A 51 28.03 2.89 -7.17
CA ASP A 51 27.33 4.11 -7.57
C ASP A 51 25.88 3.82 -8.00
N THR A 52 25.65 2.65 -8.60
CA THR A 52 24.30 2.15 -8.91
C THR A 52 23.47 1.97 -7.64
N ALA A 53 24.02 1.36 -6.59
CA ALA A 53 23.34 1.19 -5.31
C ALA A 53 23.07 2.54 -4.63
N ARG A 54 24.02 3.46 -4.69
CA ARG A 54 23.88 4.84 -4.20
C ARG A 54 22.72 5.56 -4.91
N ALA A 55 22.69 5.51 -6.24
CA ALA A 55 21.63 6.11 -7.05
C ALA A 55 20.25 5.47 -6.75
N GLN A 56 20.20 4.15 -6.60
CA GLN A 56 18.96 3.46 -6.22
C GLN A 56 18.46 3.85 -4.84
N ARG A 57 19.36 4.01 -3.85
CA ARG A 57 18.98 4.52 -2.53
C ARG A 57 18.38 5.92 -2.63
N HIS A 58 18.99 6.84 -3.37
CA HIS A 58 18.45 8.19 -3.55
C HIS A 58 17.06 8.15 -4.19
N HIS A 59 16.90 7.38 -5.26
CA HIS A 59 15.62 7.20 -5.92
C HIS A 59 14.56 6.60 -5.00
N LEU A 60 14.91 5.58 -4.20
CA LEU A 60 14.00 5.01 -3.20
C LEU A 60 13.55 6.08 -2.20
N LEU A 61 14.46 6.88 -1.66
CA LEU A 61 14.12 7.92 -0.68
C LEU A 61 13.19 9.00 -1.27
N GLU A 62 13.34 9.33 -2.55
CA GLU A 62 12.41 10.21 -3.27
C GLU A 62 11.03 9.56 -3.40
N ARG A 63 10.96 8.31 -3.88
CA ARG A 63 9.70 7.56 -4.01
C ARG A 63 9.04 7.34 -2.64
N TRP A 64 9.81 7.15 -1.59
CA TRP A 64 9.31 7.04 -0.22
C TRP A 64 8.50 8.27 0.19
N ALA A 65 9.06 9.46 -0.04
CA ALA A 65 8.40 10.71 0.32
C ALA A 65 7.15 10.98 -0.54
N GLN A 66 7.19 10.60 -1.83
CA GLN A 66 6.14 10.93 -2.79
C GLN A 66 5.00 9.90 -2.88
N GLN A 67 5.30 8.63 -2.61
CA GLN A 67 4.38 7.52 -2.86
C GLN A 67 4.15 6.69 -1.59
N PHE A 68 5.18 6.04 -1.05
CA PHE A 68 4.99 5.02 -0.01
C PHE A 68 4.52 5.58 1.32
N ALA A 69 5.11 6.67 1.82
CA ALA A 69 4.69 7.25 3.09
C ALA A 69 3.24 7.80 3.04
N PRO A 70 2.81 8.53 1.99
CA PRO A 70 1.42 8.90 1.82
C PRO A 70 0.46 7.70 1.70
N HIS A 71 0.86 6.67 0.96
CA HIS A 71 0.07 5.45 0.77
C HIS A 71 -0.16 4.73 2.11
N PHE A 72 0.91 4.44 2.85
CA PHE A 72 0.80 3.80 4.18
C PHE A 72 -0.04 4.64 5.14
N ALA A 73 0.12 5.96 5.13
CA ALA A 73 -0.69 6.83 5.96
C ALA A 73 -2.18 6.72 5.64
N LEU A 74 -2.57 6.58 4.37
CA LEU A 74 -3.96 6.41 3.96
C LEU A 74 -4.53 5.09 4.51
N GLU A 75 -3.82 3.98 4.35
CA GLU A 75 -4.26 2.66 4.81
C GLU A 75 -4.39 2.59 6.33
N GLU A 76 -3.42 3.15 7.05
CA GLU A 76 -3.39 3.23 8.51
C GLU A 76 -4.54 4.08 9.08
N GLN A 77 -4.98 5.09 8.34
CA GLN A 77 -6.09 5.97 8.74
C GLN A 77 -7.46 5.42 8.34
N THR A 78 -7.53 4.52 7.35
CA THR A 78 -8.80 4.11 6.73
C THR A 78 -8.98 2.59 6.74
N LEU A 79 -8.20 1.87 5.94
CA LEU A 79 -8.37 0.45 5.67
C LEU A 79 -8.15 -0.43 6.90
N PHE A 80 -7.00 -0.31 7.57
CA PHE A 80 -6.67 -1.18 8.69
C PHE A 80 -7.60 -0.97 9.90
N PRO A 81 -7.97 0.26 10.28
CA PRO A 81 -9.01 0.47 11.29
C PRO A 81 -10.39 -0.09 10.90
N ALA A 82 -10.75 -0.07 9.61
CA ALA A 82 -12.00 -0.66 9.15
C ALA A 82 -11.98 -2.20 9.28
N LEU A 83 -10.87 -2.85 8.88
CA LEU A 83 -10.69 -4.29 9.04
C LEU A 83 -10.69 -4.72 10.52
N ALA A 84 -10.01 -3.98 11.40
CA ALA A 84 -10.01 -4.26 12.83
C ALA A 84 -11.44 -4.17 13.42
N ARG A 85 -12.22 -3.15 13.06
CA ARG A 85 -13.63 -3.01 13.48
C ARG A 85 -14.53 -4.12 12.95
N ALA A 86 -14.20 -4.69 11.79
CA ALA A 86 -14.88 -5.86 11.23
C ALA A 86 -14.45 -7.19 11.88
N GLY A 87 -13.58 -7.16 12.90
CA GLY A 87 -13.11 -8.35 13.62
C GLY A 87 -11.78 -8.91 13.11
N HIS A 88 -11.18 -8.33 12.08
CA HIS A 88 -9.93 -8.78 11.46
C HIS A 88 -8.70 -8.05 12.00
N THR A 89 -8.59 -7.99 13.33
CA THR A 89 -7.52 -7.24 14.02
C THR A 89 -6.14 -7.81 13.73
N GLU A 90 -6.00 -9.13 13.62
CA GLU A 90 -4.70 -9.79 13.36
C GLU A 90 -4.11 -9.39 12.00
N VAL A 91 -4.93 -9.41 10.93
CA VAL A 91 -4.50 -8.99 9.59
C VAL A 91 -4.10 -7.51 9.55
N ALA A 92 -4.90 -6.65 10.20
CA ALA A 92 -4.58 -5.23 10.32
C ALA A 92 -3.28 -4.99 11.11
N ALA A 93 -3.06 -5.72 12.21
CA ALA A 93 -1.86 -5.63 13.01
C ALA A 93 -0.62 -6.12 12.24
N GLU A 94 -0.74 -7.18 11.44
CA GLU A 94 0.35 -7.68 10.60
C GLU A 94 0.78 -6.65 9.55
N ALA A 95 -0.16 -6.03 8.84
CA ALA A 95 0.14 -4.97 7.87
C ALA A 95 0.85 -3.77 8.53
N LEU A 96 0.35 -3.35 9.70
CA LEU A 96 0.96 -2.28 10.49
C LEU A 96 2.41 -2.60 10.91
N MET A 97 2.67 -3.83 11.35
CA MET A 97 4.04 -4.26 11.70
C MET A 97 4.97 -4.22 10.48
N GLN A 98 4.49 -4.63 9.32
CA GLN A 98 5.27 -4.57 8.08
C GLN A 98 5.57 -3.11 7.69
N HIS A 99 4.61 -2.17 7.83
CA HIS A 99 4.86 -0.74 7.62
C HIS A 99 5.93 -0.18 8.56
N VAL A 100 5.91 -0.58 9.85
CA VAL A 100 6.94 -0.18 10.82
C VAL A 100 8.32 -0.68 10.38
N ALA A 101 8.43 -1.96 10.00
CA ALA A 101 9.70 -2.51 9.52
C ALA A 101 10.24 -1.78 8.27
N LEU A 102 9.37 -1.44 7.32
CA LEU A 102 9.74 -0.65 6.13
C LEU A 102 10.20 0.76 6.50
N ARG A 103 9.55 1.43 7.47
CA ARG A 103 9.97 2.74 7.99
C ARG A 103 11.34 2.68 8.67
N GLU A 104 11.62 1.65 9.45
CA GLU A 104 12.92 1.46 10.11
C GLU A 104 14.04 1.27 9.09
N LEU A 105 13.81 0.50 8.04
CA LEU A 105 14.77 0.31 6.94
C LEU A 105 15.03 1.62 6.19
N VAL A 106 14.01 2.45 5.98
CA VAL A 106 14.17 3.80 5.40
C VAL A 106 14.97 4.72 6.33
N ALA A 107 14.74 4.65 7.64
CA ALA A 107 15.51 5.43 8.60
C ALA A 107 17.01 5.04 8.56
N ARG A 108 17.32 3.75 8.42
CA ARG A 108 18.69 3.26 8.21
C ARG A 108 19.28 3.75 6.89
N LEU A 109 18.51 3.72 5.80
CA LEU A 109 18.96 4.24 4.50
C LEU A 109 19.32 5.73 4.54
N ARG A 110 18.59 6.53 5.34
CA ARG A 110 18.90 7.95 5.57
C ARG A 110 20.19 8.16 6.37
N GLN A 111 20.66 7.15 7.08
CA GLN A 111 21.93 7.13 7.81
C GLN A 111 23.05 6.47 6.97
N ASP A 112 22.88 6.39 5.65
CA ASP A 112 23.83 5.79 4.70
C ASP A 112 24.12 4.29 4.92
N ASP A 113 23.25 3.56 5.62
CA ASP A 113 23.32 2.10 5.69
C ASP A 113 22.96 1.48 4.34
N ALA A 114 23.99 1.13 3.57
CA ALA A 114 23.87 0.54 2.25
C ALA A 114 23.18 -0.84 2.26
N LEU A 115 23.30 -1.61 3.35
CA LEU A 115 22.72 -2.96 3.43
C LEU A 115 21.20 -2.91 3.62
N ALA A 116 20.68 -1.82 4.17
CA ALA A 116 19.24 -1.62 4.34
C ALA A 116 18.49 -1.58 3.00
N LEU A 117 19.16 -1.32 1.87
CA LEU A 117 18.50 -1.16 0.57
C LEU A 117 17.94 -2.49 0.07
N ALA A 118 18.77 -3.53 0.06
CA ALA A 118 18.34 -4.87 -0.34
C ALA A 118 17.28 -5.42 0.62
N ALA A 119 17.48 -5.23 1.93
CA ALA A 119 16.52 -5.64 2.95
C ALA A 119 15.16 -4.93 2.80
N TRP A 120 15.15 -3.64 2.46
CA TRP A 120 13.92 -2.92 2.14
C TRP A 120 13.21 -3.50 0.92
N GLY A 121 13.97 -3.85 -0.12
CA GLY A 121 13.40 -4.51 -1.29
C GLY A 121 12.79 -5.88 -1.00
N ASP A 122 13.40 -6.69 -0.13
CA ASP A 122 12.82 -7.97 0.32
C ASP A 122 11.54 -7.74 1.13
N ALA A 123 11.57 -6.80 2.09
CA ALA A 123 10.43 -6.48 2.94
C ALA A 123 9.24 -5.93 2.13
N LEU A 124 9.48 -5.09 1.12
CA LEU A 124 8.42 -4.52 0.30
C LEU A 124 7.75 -5.58 -0.58
N ASP A 125 8.51 -6.52 -1.15
CA ASP A 125 7.93 -7.62 -1.94
C ASP A 125 6.99 -8.49 -1.09
N ILE A 126 7.40 -8.81 0.14
CA ILE A 126 6.56 -9.53 1.12
C ILE A 126 5.29 -8.74 1.41
N HIS A 127 5.44 -7.46 1.71
CA HIS A 127 4.34 -6.59 2.07
C HIS A 127 3.30 -6.43 0.95
N VAL A 128 3.73 -6.08 -0.26
CA VAL A 128 2.83 -5.93 -1.41
C VAL A 128 2.08 -7.24 -1.70
N ARG A 129 2.75 -8.39 -1.60
CA ARG A 129 2.08 -9.69 -1.78
C ARG A 129 1.05 -9.96 -0.69
N PHE A 130 1.37 -9.62 0.56
CA PHE A 130 0.44 -9.78 1.67
C PHE A 130 -0.82 -8.94 1.44
N GLU A 131 -0.68 -7.72 0.97
CA GLU A 131 -1.83 -6.87 0.70
C GLU A 131 -2.69 -7.37 -0.47
N GLU A 132 -2.06 -7.68 -1.59
CA GLU A 132 -2.74 -8.17 -2.79
C GLU A 132 -3.42 -9.53 -2.57
N CYS A 133 -2.80 -10.44 -1.82
CA CYS A 133 -3.31 -11.80 -1.65
C CYS A 133 -4.17 -11.98 -0.39
N THR A 134 -4.08 -11.09 0.60
CA THR A 134 -4.76 -11.27 1.89
C THR A 134 -5.59 -10.05 2.26
N VAL A 135 -4.99 -8.86 2.35
CA VAL A 135 -5.68 -7.67 2.86
C VAL A 135 -6.80 -7.23 1.92
N PHE A 136 -6.53 -7.06 0.62
CA PHE A 136 -7.52 -6.54 -0.32
C PHE A 136 -8.67 -7.52 -0.61
N PRO A 137 -8.43 -8.83 -0.84
CA PRO A 137 -9.52 -9.78 -0.99
C PRO A 137 -10.41 -9.84 0.25
N LEU A 138 -9.80 -9.80 1.44
CA LEU A 138 -10.54 -9.76 2.71
C LEU A 138 -11.37 -8.48 2.83
N ALA A 139 -10.77 -7.32 2.57
CA ALA A 139 -11.45 -6.04 2.63
C ALA A 139 -12.65 -5.99 1.69
N GLN A 140 -12.50 -6.50 0.46
CA GLN A 140 -13.62 -6.62 -0.48
C GLN A 140 -14.73 -7.51 0.09
N ALA A 141 -14.40 -8.66 0.69
CA ALA A 141 -15.39 -9.58 1.22
C ALA A 141 -16.18 -9.03 2.42
N VAL A 142 -15.54 -8.24 3.29
CA VAL A 142 -16.12 -7.86 4.61
C VAL A 142 -16.55 -6.40 4.71
N LEU A 143 -15.99 -5.52 3.88
CA LEU A 143 -16.33 -4.09 3.87
C LEU A 143 -17.19 -3.69 2.66
N ASP A 144 -17.25 -4.54 1.64
CA ASP A 144 -18.07 -4.34 0.44
C ASP A 144 -18.66 -5.69 -0.05
N PRO A 145 -19.46 -6.37 0.80
CA PRO A 145 -20.15 -7.60 0.41
C PRO A 145 -21.18 -7.27 -0.68
N ALA A 146 -21.18 -8.08 -1.74
CA ALA A 146 -22.12 -7.96 -2.86
C ALA A 146 -23.59 -8.13 -2.44
#